data_AF-A0A7J2XCI2-F1
#
_entry.id   AF-A0A7J2XCI2-F1
#
_cell.length_a   1.000
_cell.length_b   1.000
_cell.length_c   1.000
_cell.angle_alpha   90.00
_cell.angle_beta   90.00
_cell.angle_gamma   90.00
#
_symmetry.space_group_name_H-M   'P 1'
#
loop_
_entity.id
_entity.type
_entity.pdbx_description
1 polymer ?
#
loop_
_entity_poly.entity_id
_entity_poly.type
_entity_poly.pdbx_seq_one_letter_code
_entity_poly.pdbx_strand_id
1 'polypeptide(L)' 'MDKEEFIRFLMSIPGIGRAKAEAIYESGFDTKEKLINASIEDLVRIKGISENLAKRIKEEVGKEVEKEEEKEEKEEEKR' A
#
# COMPACT_ATOMS: atom_id res chain seq x y z
N MET A 1 5.45 4.16 9.99
CA MET A 1 4.26 3.29 9.94
C MET A 1 4.63 1.93 10.51
N ASP A 2 3.90 1.45 11.50
CA ASP A 2 4.13 0.12 12.08
C ASP A 2 3.60 -1.00 11.16
N LYS A 3 4.22 -2.19 11.21
CA LYS A 3 3.80 -3.36 10.43
C LYS A 3 2.30 -3.65 10.59
N GLU A 4 1.81 -3.58 11.82
CA GLU A 4 0.40 -3.83 12.17
C GLU A 4 -0.54 -2.83 11.49
N GLU A 5 -0.14 -1.56 11.43
CA GLU A 5 -0.91 -0.48 10.82
C GLU A 5 -0.97 -0.63 9.31
N PHE A 6 0.15 -0.98 8.68
CA PHE A 6 0.22 -1.26 7.25
C PHE A 6 -0.62 -2.47 6.86
N ILE A 7 -0.57 -3.55 7.64
CA ILE A 7 -1.40 -4.74 7.44
C ILE A 7 -2.89 -4.37 7.56
N ARG A 8 -3.27 -3.56 8.55
CA ARG A 8 -4.66 -3.12 8.72
C ARG A 8 -5.14 -2.26 7.56
N PHE A 9 -4.30 -1.35 7.06
CA PHE A 9 -4.59 -0.55 5.87
C PHE A 9 -4.86 -1.47 4.66
N LEU A 10 -3.98 -2.42 4.39
CA LEU A 10 -4.17 -3.39 3.31
C LEU A 10 -5.44 -4.22 3.50
N MET A 11 -5.73 -4.67 4.73
CA MET A 11 -6.96 -5.39 5.06
C MET A 11 -8.24 -4.57 4.90
N SER A 12 -8.15 -3.24 4.90
CA SER A 12 -9.27 -2.35 4.58
C SER A 12 -9.73 -2.51 3.12
N ILE A 13 -8.82 -2.97 2.25
CA ILE A 13 -9.09 -3.15 0.82
C ILE A 13 -9.90 -4.45 0.62
N PRO A 14 -11.10 -4.38 0.04
CA PRO A 14 -11.93 -5.55 -0.18
C PRO A 14 -11.22 -6.62 -1.01
N GLY A 15 -11.07 -7.83 -0.45
CA GLY A 15 -10.39 -8.96 -1.08
C GLY A 15 -8.96 -9.21 -0.58
N ILE A 16 -8.45 -8.36 0.33
CA ILE A 16 -7.20 -8.57 1.06
C ILE A 16 -7.51 -9.02 2.48
N GLY A 17 -7.09 -10.24 2.81
CA GLY A 17 -7.10 -10.73 4.19
C GLY A 17 -5.71 -10.58 4.83
N ARG A 18 -5.63 -10.83 6.13
CA ARG A 18 -4.39 -10.78 6.91
C ARG A 18 -3.22 -11.51 6.23
N ALA A 19 -3.45 -12.74 5.76
CA ALA A 19 -2.42 -13.54 5.09
C ALA A 19 -1.84 -12.88 3.82
N LYS A 20 -2.69 -12.20 3.03
CA LYS A 20 -2.24 -11.50 1.81
C LYS A 20 -1.49 -10.21 2.16
N ALA A 21 -1.99 -9.48 3.16
CA ALA A 21 -1.35 -8.28 3.66
C ALA A 21 0.04 -8.58 4.25
N GLU A 22 0.16 -9.65 5.02
CA GLU A 22 1.45 -10.15 5.52
C GLU A 22 2.37 -10.54 4.37
N ALA A 23 1.87 -11.28 3.37
CA ALA A 23 2.67 -11.66 2.20
C ALA A 23 3.22 -10.46 1.42
N ILE A 24 2.44 -9.36 1.30
CA ILE A 24 2.90 -8.11 0.69
C ILE A 24 4.06 -7.52 1.49
N TYR A 25 3.89 -7.41 2.79
CA TYR A 25 4.91 -6.87 3.69
C TYR A 25 6.20 -7.71 3.65
N GLU A 26 6.06 -9.04 3.70
CA GLU A 26 7.18 -9.99 3.63
C GLU A 26 7.85 -10.02 2.25
N SER A 27 7.16 -9.60 1.19
CA SER A 27 7.74 -9.46 -0.15
C SER A 27 8.65 -8.23 -0.30
N GLY A 28 8.80 -7.43 0.76
CA GLY A 28 9.64 -6.22 0.78
C GLY A 28 8.89 -4.92 0.48
N PHE A 29 7.57 -4.99 0.29
CA PHE A 29 6.69 -3.81 0.19
C PHE A 29 6.21 -3.43 1.59
N ASP A 30 7.13 -3.00 2.43
CA ASP A 30 6.90 -2.64 3.84
C ASP A 30 6.34 -1.21 4.01
N THR A 31 6.33 -0.40 2.95
CA THR A 31 5.82 0.98 2.96
C THR A 31 4.87 1.26 1.80
N LYS A 32 3.99 2.25 1.98
CA LYS A 32 3.05 2.74 0.94
C LYS A 32 3.80 3.19 -0.32
N GLU A 33 4.87 3.94 -0.16
CA GLU A 33 5.73 4.42 -1.26
C GLU A 33 6.32 3.28 -2.09
N LYS A 34 6.86 2.23 -1.46
CA LYS A 34 7.37 1.07 -2.18
C LYS A 34 6.25 0.33 -2.90
N LEU A 35 5.07 0.25 -2.27
CA LEU A 35 3.93 -0.44 -2.81
C LEU A 35 3.32 0.29 -4.03
N ILE A 36 3.31 1.62 -4.06
CA ILE A 36 2.89 2.38 -5.24
C ILE A 36 3.92 2.37 -6.36
N ASN A 37 5.21 2.36 -6.02
CA ASN A 37 6.29 2.21 -7.00
C ASN A 37 6.37 0.77 -7.55
N ALA A 38 5.83 -0.22 -6.84
CA ALA A 38 5.78 -1.61 -7.30
C ALA A 38 5.00 -1.74 -8.62
N SER A 39 5.49 -2.59 -9.53
CA SER A 39 4.74 -2.92 -10.74
C SER A 39 3.61 -3.90 -10.43
N ILE A 40 2.55 -3.89 -11.26
CA ILE A 40 1.44 -4.85 -11.12
C ILE A 40 1.98 -6.28 -11.16
N GLU A 41 2.95 -6.56 -12.04
CA GLU A 41 3.60 -7.88 -12.16
C GLU A 41 4.25 -8.34 -10.85
N ASP A 42 4.92 -7.43 -10.13
CA ASP A 42 5.56 -7.76 -8.85
C ASP A 42 4.52 -8.02 -7.75
N LEU A 43 3.41 -7.29 -7.76
CA LEU A 43 2.31 -7.54 -6.83
C LEU A 43 1.61 -8.87 -7.12
N VAL A 44 1.46 -9.23 -8.39
CA VAL A 44 0.80 -10.49 -8.81
C VAL A 44 1.69 -11.71 -8.56
N ARG A 45 3.01 -11.54 -8.49
CA ARG A 45 3.93 -12.58 -8.03
C ARG A 45 3.68 -13.00 -6.58
N ILE A 46 3.04 -12.14 -5.78
CA ILE A 46 2.70 -12.43 -4.39
C ILE A 46 1.56 -13.45 -4.34
N LYS A 47 1.77 -14.52 -3.58
CA LYS A 47 0.80 -15.61 -3.47
C LYS A 47 -0.55 -15.09 -2.93
N GLY A 48 -1.59 -15.22 -3.75
CA GLY A 48 -2.95 -14.82 -3.41
C GLY A 48 -3.36 -13.42 -3.88
N ILE A 49 -2.48 -12.72 -4.61
CA ILE A 49 -2.79 -11.46 -5.28
C ILE A 49 -3.05 -11.73 -6.76
N SER A 50 -4.14 -11.15 -7.24
CA SER A 50 -4.55 -11.19 -8.64
C SER A 50 -4.31 -9.83 -9.29
N GLU A 51 -4.19 -9.76 -10.62
CA GLU A 51 -3.96 -8.49 -11.33
C GLU A 51 -4.99 -7.41 -10.96
N ASN A 52 -6.26 -7.79 -10.83
CA ASN A 52 -7.32 -6.86 -10.42
C ASN A 52 -7.11 -6.34 -9.00
N LEU A 53 -6.67 -7.21 -8.08
CA LEU A 53 -6.38 -6.84 -6.69
C LEU A 53 -5.15 -5.93 -6.62
N ALA A 54 -4.10 -6.23 -7.38
CA ALA A 54 -2.90 -5.41 -7.49
C ALA A 54 -3.21 -3.99 -7.98
N LYS A 55 -4.05 -3.85 -9.01
CA LYS A 55 -4.51 -2.53 -9.48
C LYS A 55 -5.22 -1.75 -8.38
N ARG A 56 -6.20 -2.37 -7.71
CA ARG A 56 -6.94 -1.76 -6.60
C ARG A 56 -6.04 -1.34 -5.45
N ILE A 57 -5.07 -2.18 -5.08
CA ILE A 57 -4.07 -1.86 -4.06
C ILE A 57 -3.36 -0.58 -4.43
N LYS A 58 -2.79 -0.50 -5.63
CA LYS A 58 -2.07 0.69 -6.08
C LYS A 58 -2.95 1.95 -6.09
N GLU A 59 -4.19 1.83 -6.53
CA GLU A 59 -5.13 2.96 -6.52
C GLU A 59 -5.43 3.47 -5.11
N GLU A 60 -5.73 2.58 -4.16
CA GLU A 60 -6.01 2.97 -2.78
C GLU A 60 -4.78 3.50 -2.07
N VAL A 61 -3.61 2.89 -2.29
CA VAL A 61 -2.32 3.36 -1.77
C VAL A 61 -2.00 4.74 -2.32
N GLY A 62 -2.18 4.97 -3.63
CA GLY A 62 -1.89 6.26 -4.25
C GLY A 62 -2.70 7.40 -3.67
N LYS A 63 -4.01 7.20 -3.51
CA LYS A 63 -4.89 8.18 -2.87
C LYS A 63 -4.46 8.52 -1.44
N GLU A 64 -3.79 7.61 -0.75
CA GLU A 64 -3.37 7.82 0.63
C GLU A 64 -1.99 8.47 0.73
N VAL A 65 -1.06 8.13 -0.17
CA VAL A 65 0.25 8.79 -0.31
C VAL A 65 0.06 10.24 -0.78
N GLU A 66 -0.77 10.49 -1.80
CA GLU A 66 -1.06 11.85 -2.28
C GLU A 66 -1.63 12.75 -1.16
N LYS A 67 -2.42 12.17 -0.25
CA LYS A 67 -2.96 12.90 0.91
C LYS A 67 -1.94 13.13 2.02
N GLU A 68 -0.92 12.30 2.13
CA GLU A 68 0.18 12.46 3.09
C GLU A 68 1.14 13.55 2.57
N GLU A 69 1.50 13.52 1.29
CA GLU A 69 2.36 14.53 0.64
C GLU A 69 1.72 15.94 0.69
N GLU A 70 0.43 16.06 0.37
CA GLU A 70 -0.27 17.36 0.40
C GLU A 70 -0.43 17.92 1.82
N LYS A 71 -0.30 17.07 2.86
CA LYS A 71 -0.33 17.50 4.27
C LYS A 71 1.05 17.96 4.75
N GLU A 72 2.12 17.31 4.32
CA GLU A 72 3.48 17.71 4.69
C GLU A 72 3.86 19.06 4.06
N GLU A 73 3.51 19.30 2.79
CA GLU A 73 3.77 20.58 2.12
C GLU A 73 3.03 21.76 2.78
N LYS A 74 1.81 21.54 3.30
CA LYS A 74 1.03 22.57 4.00
C LYS A 74 1.52 22.87 5.42
N GLU A 75 2.30 21.99 6.02
CA GLU A 75 2.87 22.20 7.36
C GLU A 75 4.22 22.92 7.31
N GLU A 76 5.00 22.75 6.23
CA GLU A 76 6.26 23.47 6.01
C GLU A 76 6.06 24.94 5.62
N GLU A 77 5.02 25.27 4.85
CA GLU A 77 4.74 26.66 4.43
C GLU A 77 4.21 27.56 5.57
N LYS A 78 3.95 26.99 6.76
CA LYS A 78 3.39 27.71 7.92
C LYS A 78 4.39 27.97 9.05
N ARG A 79 5.69 27.72 8.83
CA ARG A 79 6.78 28.02 9.79
C ARG A 79 7.54 29.30 9.46
#